data_AF-A0AA36FI21-F1
#
_entry.id   AF-A0AA36FI21-F1
#
_cell.length_a   1.000
_cell.length_b   1.000
_cell.length_c   1.000
_cell.angle_alpha   90.00
_cell.angle_beta   90.00
_cell.angle_gamma   90.00
#
_symmetry.space_group_name_H-M   'P 1'
#
loop_
_entity.id
_entity.type
_entity.pdbx_description
1 polymer ?
#
loop_
_entity_poly.entity_id
_entity_poly.type
_entity_poly.pdbx_seq_one_letter_code
_entity_poly.pdbx_strand_id
1 'polypeptide(L)'
;MDAIVKTAGNKNNCTFCGVFRRQALDRGAMMLKVDKIVTGHNADDIAETVIMNVLRGDISRLSRCTAITTASEGMLPRCKPLKYTYEKEIVMYAYFKKLDYFSTECIYSPNAYRGFARAYIKDLEIIRPSSIIDIIHSGESLAIKKQIKLPVQRTCSRCHFMSSQPVCKACVLLEGLNKGVPRLGIGKTHKERRKMEEKLSALKVETAGDNGCCQTSDSCCGGSTPNMVNGQCNGTEQEKKGDGDTCINSTIDADRHSLAHSHTHLSNTINQQVSL
;
A
#
# COMPACT_ATOMS: atom_id res chain seq x y z
N MET A 1 -19.03 2.83 3.87
CA MET A 1 -18.44 1.91 4.88
C MET A 1 -19.50 1.45 5.87
N ASP A 2 -20.35 2.36 6.33
CA ASP A 2 -21.37 2.08 7.35
C ASP A 2 -22.35 0.96 6.94
N ALA A 3 -22.71 0.88 5.65
CA ALA A 3 -23.48 -0.26 5.13
C ALA A 3 -22.77 -1.61 5.35
N ILE A 4 -21.45 -1.68 5.15
CA ILE A 4 -20.65 -2.89 5.41
C ILE A 4 -20.66 -3.21 6.91
N VAL A 5 -20.53 -2.19 7.77
CA VAL A 5 -20.54 -2.38 9.23
C VAL A 5 -21.90 -2.86 9.73
N LYS A 6 -23.00 -2.35 9.18
CA LYS A 6 -24.36 -2.82 9.50
C LYS A 6 -24.52 -4.33 9.25
N THR A 7 -23.90 -4.86 8.19
CA THR A 7 -23.99 -6.29 7.85
C THR A 7 -22.92 -7.15 8.54
N ALA A 8 -21.66 -6.69 8.55
CA ALA A 8 -20.51 -7.46 9.03
C ALA A 8 -20.25 -7.32 10.54
N GLY A 9 -20.81 -6.29 11.17
CA GLY A 9 -20.55 -5.89 12.54
C GLY A 9 -19.29 -5.04 12.71
N ASN A 10 -19.04 -4.63 13.95
CA ASN A 10 -17.95 -3.70 14.31
C ASN A 10 -16.55 -4.35 14.34
N LYS A 11 -16.47 -5.68 14.29
CA LYS A 11 -15.20 -6.42 14.30
C LYS A 11 -14.68 -6.62 12.87
N ASN A 12 -13.38 -6.46 12.67
CA ASN A 12 -12.68 -6.69 11.39
C ASN A 12 -13.09 -5.79 10.22
N ASN A 13 -13.89 -4.74 10.44
CA ASN A 13 -14.32 -3.77 9.43
C ASN A 13 -13.13 -3.06 8.73
N CYS A 14 -12.05 -2.76 9.45
CA CYS A 14 -10.81 -2.21 8.89
C CYS A 14 -10.15 -3.14 7.86
N THR A 15 -10.41 -4.45 7.92
CA THR A 15 -9.95 -5.41 6.91
C THR A 15 -10.62 -5.14 5.56
N PHE A 16 -11.94 -4.92 5.54
CA PHE A 16 -12.67 -4.57 4.32
C PHE A 16 -12.18 -3.24 3.76
N CYS A 17 -12.18 -2.19 4.60
CA CYS A 17 -11.74 -0.85 4.20
C CYS A 17 -10.32 -0.88 3.61
N GLY A 18 -9.37 -1.52 4.31
CA GLY A 18 -7.99 -1.59 3.84
C GLY A 18 -7.79 -2.44 2.58
N VAL A 19 -8.59 -3.48 2.35
CA VAL A 19 -8.54 -4.29 1.11
C VAL A 19 -9.14 -3.51 -0.07
N PHE A 20 -10.33 -2.94 0.09
CA PHE A 20 -11.00 -2.20 -0.97
C PHE A 20 -10.27 -0.90 -1.32
N ARG A 21 -9.76 -0.16 -0.32
CA ARG A 21 -8.96 1.05 -0.55
C ARG A 21 -7.72 0.75 -1.40
N ARG A 22 -7.00 -0.33 -1.11
CA ARG A 22 -5.81 -0.72 -1.90
C ARG A 22 -6.18 -1.06 -3.34
N GLN A 23 -7.23 -1.86 -3.53
CA GLN A 23 -7.70 -2.22 -4.87
C GLN A 23 -8.19 -1.01 -5.66
N ALA A 24 -8.89 -0.07 -5.01
CA ALA A 24 -9.36 1.16 -5.64
C ALA A 24 -8.18 2.04 -6.09
N LEU A 25 -7.14 2.18 -5.26
CA LEU A 25 -5.91 2.89 -5.63
C LEU A 25 -5.20 2.22 -6.81
N ASP A 26 -5.06 0.89 -6.80
CA ASP A 26 -4.42 0.16 -7.90
C ASP A 26 -5.20 0.34 -9.22
N ARG A 27 -6.54 0.28 -9.15
CA ARG A 27 -7.43 0.52 -10.29
C ARG A 27 -7.28 1.93 -10.85
N GLY A 28 -7.40 2.94 -9.99
CA GLY A 28 -7.29 4.34 -10.41
C GLY A 28 -5.92 4.63 -11.02
N ALA A 29 -4.86 4.07 -10.43
CA ALA A 29 -3.51 4.24 -10.93
C ALA A 29 -3.30 3.61 -12.32
N MET A 30 -3.87 2.42 -12.57
CA MET A 30 -3.86 1.81 -13.90
C MET A 30 -4.67 2.61 -14.93
N MET A 31 -5.86 3.10 -14.55
CA MET A 31 -6.71 3.91 -15.43
C MET A 31 -6.02 5.21 -15.85
N LEU A 32 -5.31 5.84 -14.92
CA LEU A 32 -4.55 7.08 -15.12
C LEU A 32 -3.15 6.85 -15.70
N LYS A 33 -2.73 5.59 -15.88
CA LYS A 33 -1.39 5.20 -16.38
C LYS A 33 -0.24 5.88 -15.63
N VAL A 34 -0.34 5.98 -14.31
CA VAL A 34 0.73 6.58 -13.48
C VAL A 34 1.90 5.61 -13.29
N ASP A 35 3.09 6.14 -13.02
CA ASP A 35 4.29 5.32 -12.84
C ASP A 35 4.46 4.79 -11.41
N LYS A 36 3.98 5.52 -10.40
CA LYS A 36 4.17 5.21 -8.98
C LYS A 36 2.98 5.68 -8.13
N ILE A 37 2.69 4.97 -7.04
CA ILE A 37 1.75 5.44 -6.00
C ILE A 37 2.56 5.89 -4.79
N VAL A 38 2.36 7.14 -4.38
CA VAL A 38 2.95 7.68 -3.15
C VAL A 38 1.92 7.62 -2.03
N THR A 39 2.32 7.12 -0.86
CA THR A 39 1.46 7.04 0.32
C THR A 39 2.10 7.76 1.50
N GLY A 40 1.28 8.44 2.31
CA GLY A 40 1.74 9.20 3.48
C GLY A 40 2.07 8.36 4.72
N HIS A 41 2.59 7.13 4.55
CA HIS A 41 3.03 6.34 5.71
C HIS A 41 4.26 6.99 6.33
N ASN A 42 4.17 7.31 7.61
CA ASN A 42 5.20 7.99 8.39
C ASN A 42 6.07 6.99 9.20
N ALA A 43 7.00 7.48 10.01
CA ALA A 43 7.86 6.64 10.85
C ALA A 43 7.05 5.79 11.85
N ASP A 44 6.06 6.40 12.52
CA ASP A 44 5.18 5.74 13.49
C ASP A 44 4.44 4.55 12.85
N ASP A 45 3.84 4.73 11.67
CA ASP A 45 3.14 3.68 10.91
C ASP A 45 4.05 2.48 10.59
N ILE A 46 5.33 2.75 10.30
CA ILE A 46 6.31 1.72 9.97
C ILE A 46 6.75 0.99 11.23
N ALA A 47 7.03 1.71 12.32
CA ALA A 47 7.32 1.10 13.61
C ALA A 47 6.15 0.23 14.11
N GLU A 48 4.91 0.71 14.03
CA GLU A 48 3.69 -0.06 14.31
C GLU A 48 3.67 -1.35 13.49
N THR A 49 3.96 -1.25 12.19
CA THR A 49 3.95 -2.40 11.28
C THR A 49 5.05 -3.42 11.62
N VAL A 50 6.25 -2.96 11.98
CA VAL A 50 7.36 -3.83 12.41
C VAL A 50 6.95 -4.60 13.66
N ILE A 51 6.52 -3.90 14.72
CA ILE A 51 6.11 -4.52 15.99
C ILE A 51 4.93 -5.49 15.78
N MET A 52 3.91 -5.09 15.02
CA MET A 52 2.78 -5.96 14.72
C MET A 52 3.20 -7.25 14.00
N ASN A 53 4.18 -7.19 13.08
CA ASN A 53 4.66 -8.37 12.36
C ASN A 53 5.52 -9.26 13.25
N VAL A 54 6.34 -8.68 14.12
CA VAL A 54 7.12 -9.41 15.13
C VAL A 54 6.18 -10.17 16.08
N LEU A 55 5.21 -9.49 16.69
CA LEU A 55 4.26 -10.10 17.64
C LEU A 55 3.39 -11.19 17.00
N ARG A 56 3.12 -11.10 15.69
CA ARG A 56 2.36 -12.12 14.94
C ARG A 56 3.22 -13.27 14.41
N GLY A 57 4.54 -13.15 14.49
CA GLY A 57 5.48 -14.08 13.86
C GLY A 57 5.37 -14.12 12.32
N ASP A 58 4.95 -13.03 11.66
CA ASP A 58 4.84 -12.98 10.20
C ASP A 58 6.15 -12.53 9.54
N ILE A 59 7.10 -13.48 9.51
CA ILE A 59 8.47 -13.25 9.00
C ILE A 59 8.43 -12.84 7.51
N SER A 60 7.47 -13.34 6.73
CA SER A 60 7.34 -13.06 5.29
C SER A 60 6.99 -11.60 4.97
N ARG A 61 6.32 -10.92 5.91
CA ARG A 61 6.00 -9.49 5.81
C ARG A 61 7.08 -8.63 6.43
N LEU A 62 7.72 -9.12 7.50
CA LEU A 62 8.78 -8.41 8.20
C LEU A 62 9.93 -8.05 7.24
N SER A 63 10.34 -8.97 6.36
CA SER A 63 11.42 -8.73 5.36
C SER A 63 11.17 -7.59 4.38
N ARG A 64 9.91 -7.19 4.16
CA ARG A 64 9.53 -6.20 3.14
C ARG A 64 8.86 -4.96 3.72
N CYS A 65 8.48 -4.98 5.00
CA CYS A 65 7.66 -3.93 5.57
C CYS A 65 8.38 -2.58 5.70
N THR A 66 9.70 -2.62 5.87
CA THR A 66 10.60 -1.46 5.97
C THR A 66 11.09 -0.94 4.62
N ALA A 67 10.78 -1.59 3.50
CA ALA A 67 11.17 -1.08 2.18
C ALA A 67 10.50 0.29 1.89
N ILE A 68 11.30 1.28 1.49
CA ILE A 68 10.81 2.61 1.07
C ILE A 68 9.95 2.48 -0.19
N THR A 69 10.47 1.70 -1.15
CA THR A 69 9.80 1.40 -2.40
C THR A 69 9.56 -0.10 -2.48
N THR A 70 8.31 -0.49 -2.60
CA THR A 70 7.96 -1.88 -2.89
C THR A 70 7.83 -2.03 -4.40
N ALA A 71 8.92 -2.38 -5.07
CA ALA A 71 8.91 -2.76 -6.48
C ALA A 71 8.83 -4.28 -6.61
N SER A 72 7.98 -4.75 -7.52
CA SER A 72 7.92 -6.15 -7.94
C SER A 72 7.58 -6.14 -9.42
N GLU A 73 8.12 -7.08 -10.19
CA GLU A 73 7.84 -7.18 -11.63
C GLU A 73 6.33 -7.21 -11.90
N GLY A 74 5.86 -6.34 -12.79
CA GLY A 74 4.44 -6.22 -13.13
C GLY A 74 3.56 -5.54 -12.08
N MET A 75 4.12 -5.02 -10.97
CA MET A 75 3.39 -4.29 -9.94
C MET A 75 3.75 -2.80 -9.98
N LEU A 76 2.73 -1.95 -9.93
CA LEU A 76 2.93 -0.52 -9.78
C LEU A 76 3.65 -0.24 -8.44
N PRO A 77 4.85 0.37 -8.46
CA PRO A 77 5.62 0.59 -7.26
C PRO A 77 4.91 1.55 -6.31
N ARG A 78 4.96 1.23 -5.02
CA ARG A 78 4.46 2.08 -3.95
C ARG A 78 5.63 2.67 -3.17
N CYS A 79 5.60 3.98 -2.98
CA CYS A 79 6.65 4.74 -2.30
C CYS A 79 6.12 5.37 -1.00
N LYS A 80 7.00 5.42 0.00
CA LYS A 80 6.73 5.98 1.33
C LYS A 80 7.78 7.06 1.65
N PRO A 81 7.63 8.29 1.12
CA PRO A 81 8.64 9.33 1.27
C PRO A 81 8.83 9.75 2.74
N LEU A 82 7.79 9.63 3.57
CA LEU A 82 7.80 10.04 4.97
C LEU A 82 8.26 8.94 5.94
N LYS A 83 8.89 7.86 5.44
CA LYS A 83 9.29 6.69 6.25
C LYS A 83 10.10 7.05 7.50
N TYR A 84 10.95 8.07 7.43
CA TYR A 84 11.82 8.48 8.55
C TYR A 84 11.35 9.78 9.22
N THR A 85 10.15 10.26 8.89
CA THR A 85 9.58 11.48 9.46
C THR A 85 8.55 11.10 10.51
N TYR A 86 8.65 11.64 11.71
CA TYR A 86 7.70 11.38 12.79
C TYR A 86 6.35 12.01 12.50
N GLU A 87 5.27 11.40 13.00
CA GLU A 87 3.91 11.92 12.87
C GLU A 87 3.80 13.36 13.39
N LYS A 88 4.38 13.63 14.56
CA LYS A 88 4.38 14.97 15.18
C LYS A 88 5.07 16.03 14.33
N GLU A 89 6.11 15.67 13.59
CA GLU A 89 6.83 16.58 12.69
C GLU A 89 5.99 16.90 11.46
N ILE A 90 5.29 15.90 10.91
CA ILE A 90 4.37 16.08 9.79
C ILE A 90 3.22 17.00 10.18
N VAL A 91 2.62 16.78 11.35
CA VAL A 91 1.54 17.63 11.89
C VAL A 91 2.04 19.06 12.12
N MET A 92 3.22 19.22 12.74
CA MET A 92 3.85 20.53 12.95
C MET A 92 4.09 21.25 11.62
N TYR A 93 4.58 20.55 10.60
CA TYR A 93 4.81 21.10 9.28
C TYR A 93 3.50 21.53 8.60
N ALA A 94 2.47 20.69 8.66
CA ALA A 94 1.15 20.99 8.11
C ALA A 94 0.53 22.23 8.76
N TYR A 95 0.63 22.34 10.09
CA TYR A 95 0.19 23.51 10.84
C TYR A 95 0.96 24.78 10.45
N PHE A 96 2.29 24.73 10.41
CA PHE A 96 3.14 25.86 10.01
C PHE A 96 2.84 26.34 8.59
N LYS A 97 2.61 25.40 7.65
CA LYS A 97 2.26 25.68 6.26
C LYS A 97 0.78 26.01 6.06
N LYS A 98 -0.04 25.98 7.11
CA LYS A 98 -1.50 26.19 7.05
C LYS A 98 -2.17 25.31 5.99
N LEU A 99 -1.76 24.04 5.94
CA LEU A 99 -2.38 23.06 5.04
C LEU A 99 -3.70 22.61 5.64
N ASP A 100 -4.71 22.45 4.79
CA ASP A 100 -5.97 21.84 5.20
C ASP A 100 -5.80 20.32 5.34
N TYR A 101 -6.06 19.80 6.54
CA TYR A 101 -6.04 18.37 6.81
C TYR A 101 -7.16 17.97 7.76
N PHE A 102 -7.62 16.71 7.63
CA PHE A 102 -8.60 16.14 8.53
C PHE A 102 -7.89 15.51 9.73
N SER A 103 -8.17 16.01 10.93
CA SER A 103 -7.70 15.43 12.20
C SER A 103 -8.67 14.37 12.77
N THR A 104 -9.87 14.25 12.20
CA THR A 104 -10.88 13.31 12.68
C THR A 104 -10.46 11.88 12.41
N GLU A 105 -10.24 11.11 13.48
CA GLU A 105 -10.00 9.69 13.37
C GLU A 105 -11.26 8.94 12.92
N CYS A 106 -11.06 7.79 12.26
CA CYS A 106 -12.17 6.92 11.89
C CYS A 106 -12.82 6.31 13.15
N ILE A 107 -14.15 6.44 13.28
CA ILE A 107 -14.95 5.88 14.39
C ILE A 107 -14.79 4.36 14.57
N TYR A 108 -14.32 3.65 13.53
CA TYR A 108 -14.09 2.21 13.56
C TYR A 108 -12.63 1.83 13.88
N SER A 109 -11.70 2.80 13.88
CA SER A 109 -10.28 2.62 14.17
C SER A 109 -10.01 1.97 15.54
N PRO A 110 -10.70 2.35 16.64
CA PRO A 110 -10.42 1.80 17.98
C PRO A 110 -10.59 0.28 18.08
N ASN A 111 -11.44 -0.32 17.23
CA ASN A 111 -11.69 -1.77 17.21
C ASN A 111 -10.60 -2.56 16.46
N ALA A 112 -9.59 -1.88 15.90
CA ALA A 112 -8.53 -2.51 15.14
C ALA A 112 -7.33 -2.88 16.03
N TYR A 113 -6.74 -4.05 15.79
CA TYR A 113 -5.53 -4.51 16.50
C TYR A 113 -4.37 -3.50 16.47
N ARG A 114 -4.30 -2.68 15.42
CA ARG A 114 -3.25 -1.65 15.27
C ARG A 114 -3.28 -0.62 16.40
N GLY A 115 -4.42 -0.35 17.02
CA GLY A 115 -4.53 0.57 18.15
C GLY A 115 -3.65 0.17 19.34
N PHE A 116 -3.52 -1.13 19.63
CA PHE A 116 -2.64 -1.62 20.70
C PHE A 116 -1.16 -1.38 20.41
N ALA A 117 -0.74 -1.60 19.16
CA ALA A 117 0.65 -1.35 18.75
C ALA A 117 0.98 0.14 18.81
N ARG A 118 0.03 1.00 18.42
CA ARG A 118 0.16 2.46 18.52
C ARG A 118 0.37 2.91 19.96
N ALA A 119 -0.54 2.51 20.86
CA ALA A 119 -0.45 2.86 22.28
C ALA A 119 0.91 2.44 22.88
N TYR A 120 1.31 1.19 22.63
CA TYR A 120 2.59 0.66 23.08
C TYR A 120 3.79 1.47 22.57
N ILE A 121 3.81 1.85 21.29
CA ILE A 121 4.92 2.63 20.72
C ILE A 121 4.94 4.05 21.28
N LYS A 122 3.77 4.66 21.51
CA LYS A 122 3.71 6.00 22.15
C LYS A 122 4.23 5.97 23.59
N ASP A 123 3.92 4.92 24.35
CA ASP A 123 4.48 4.74 25.70
C ASP A 123 6.01 4.59 25.66
N LEU A 124 6.55 3.88 24.67
CA LEU A 124 8.00 3.78 24.45
C LEU A 124 8.64 5.11 24.02
N GLU A 125 7.95 5.89 23.17
CA GLU A 125 8.44 7.19 22.68
C GLU A 125 8.62 8.19 23.83
N ILE A 126 7.71 8.17 24.82
CA ILE A 126 7.79 9.01 26.03
C ILE A 126 9.06 8.73 26.81
N ILE A 127 9.43 7.45 26.97
CA ILE A 127 10.62 7.04 27.71
C ILE A 127 11.90 7.31 26.89
N ARG A 128 11.85 6.99 25.60
CA ARG A 128 12.99 7.11 24.68
C ARG A 128 12.49 7.57 23.30
N PRO A 129 12.69 8.85 22.94
CA PRO A 129 12.21 9.39 21.65
C PRO A 129 12.78 8.69 20.41
N SER A 130 13.98 8.12 20.51
CA SER A 130 14.59 7.37 19.40
C SER A 130 13.95 6.00 19.15
N SER A 131 13.09 5.51 20.05
CA SER A 131 12.51 4.16 19.98
C SER A 131 11.84 3.86 18.63
N ILE A 132 11.15 4.83 18.04
CA ILE A 132 10.49 4.68 16.73
C ILE A 132 11.52 4.36 15.63
N ILE A 133 12.57 5.17 15.53
CA ILE A 133 13.62 4.99 14.52
C ILE A 133 14.46 3.75 14.82
N ASP A 134 14.75 3.47 16.10
CA ASP A 134 15.46 2.27 16.54
C ASP A 134 14.71 0.98 16.14
N ILE A 135 13.37 0.98 16.24
CA ILE A 135 12.51 -0.12 15.77
C ILE A 135 12.58 -0.28 14.25
N ILE A 136 12.57 0.83 13.50
CA ILE A 136 12.67 0.79 12.02
C ILE A 136 14.03 0.21 11.62
N HIS A 137 15.13 0.70 12.20
CA HIS A 137 16.47 0.18 11.94
C HIS A 137 16.62 -1.28 12.35
N SER A 138 16.00 -1.69 13.47
CA SER A 138 15.94 -3.09 13.86
C SER A 138 15.22 -3.93 12.81
N GLY A 139 14.11 -3.44 12.26
CA GLY A 139 13.38 -4.10 11.17
C GLY A 139 14.14 -4.15 9.84
N GLU A 140 14.98 -3.17 9.54
CA GLU A 140 15.87 -3.15 8.37
C GLU A 140 17.05 -4.11 8.52
N SER A 141 17.62 -4.19 9.72
CA SER A 141 18.79 -5.01 10.04
C SER A 141 18.45 -6.48 10.25
N LEU A 142 17.15 -6.81 10.37
CA LEU A 142 16.71 -8.16 10.66
C LEU A 142 16.95 -9.09 9.45
N ALA A 143 18.04 -9.85 9.51
CA ALA A 143 18.37 -10.84 8.50
C ALA A 143 17.42 -12.05 8.61
N ILE A 144 16.62 -12.27 7.58
CA ILE A 144 15.67 -13.38 7.51
C ILE A 144 16.27 -14.50 6.66
N LYS A 145 16.19 -15.74 7.15
CA LYS A 145 16.68 -16.93 6.41
C LYS A 145 16.06 -16.94 5.00
N LYS A 146 16.91 -17.07 3.96
CA LYS A 146 16.53 -17.03 2.52
C LYS A 146 15.48 -18.09 2.09
N GLN A 147 15.17 -19.07 2.95
CA GLN A 147 14.32 -20.22 2.64
C GLN A 147 12.80 -19.97 2.81
N ILE A 148 12.34 -18.73 2.91
CA ILE A 148 10.89 -18.45 3.01
C ILE A 148 10.27 -18.49 1.61
N LYS A 149 9.35 -19.45 1.40
CA LYS A 149 8.50 -19.49 0.21
C LYS A 149 7.61 -18.24 0.18
N LEU A 150 8.00 -17.26 -0.63
CA LEU A 150 7.16 -16.10 -0.90
C LEU A 150 5.95 -16.53 -1.76
N PRO A 151 4.76 -15.96 -1.53
CA PRO A 151 3.61 -16.24 -2.36
C PRO A 151 3.85 -15.73 -3.78
N VAL A 152 3.66 -16.63 -4.76
CA VAL A 152 3.78 -16.32 -6.19
C VAL A 152 2.71 -15.30 -6.59
N GLN A 153 3.13 -14.26 -7.31
CA GLN A 153 2.23 -13.26 -7.86
C GLN A 153 1.52 -13.82 -9.09
N ARG A 154 0.21 -13.59 -9.16
CA ARG A 154 -0.66 -13.99 -10.27
C ARG A 154 -1.76 -12.96 -10.49
N THR A 155 -2.50 -13.11 -11.57
CA THR A 155 -3.70 -12.31 -11.85
C THR A 155 -4.95 -13.00 -11.29
N CYS A 156 -5.89 -12.19 -10.78
CA CYS A 156 -7.17 -12.68 -10.29
C CYS A 156 -8.03 -13.17 -11.44
N SER A 157 -8.61 -14.37 -11.31
CA SER A 157 -9.44 -14.98 -12.34
C SER A 157 -10.80 -14.27 -12.57
N ARG A 158 -11.22 -13.41 -11.63
CA ARG A 158 -12.51 -12.68 -11.69
C ARG A 158 -12.36 -11.23 -12.12
N CYS A 159 -11.43 -10.50 -11.52
CA CYS A 159 -11.25 -9.07 -11.78
C CYS A 159 -9.96 -8.74 -12.52
N HIS A 160 -9.14 -9.73 -12.85
CA HIS A 160 -7.86 -9.57 -13.58
C HIS A 160 -6.79 -8.72 -12.89
N PHE A 161 -7.07 -8.18 -11.69
CA PHE A 161 -6.08 -7.48 -10.86
C PHE A 161 -5.13 -8.43 -10.14
N MET A 162 -3.97 -7.92 -9.76
CA MET A 162 -2.91 -8.66 -9.08
C MET A 162 -3.39 -9.31 -7.77
N SER A 163 -2.95 -10.55 -7.55
CA SER A 163 -3.34 -11.39 -6.43
C SER A 163 -2.26 -12.44 -6.14
N SER A 164 -2.16 -12.89 -4.90
CA SER A 164 -1.36 -14.08 -4.54
C SER A 164 -2.17 -15.38 -4.63
N GLN A 165 -3.48 -15.28 -4.83
CA GLN A 165 -4.46 -16.37 -4.87
C GLN A 165 -5.21 -16.36 -6.20
N PRO A 166 -5.83 -17.47 -6.65
CA PRO A 166 -6.61 -17.52 -7.89
C PRO A 166 -7.69 -16.43 -7.95
N VAL A 167 -8.37 -16.20 -6.81
CA VAL A 167 -9.32 -15.11 -6.64
C VAL A 167 -8.78 -14.14 -5.60
N CYS A 168 -8.76 -12.84 -5.92
CA CYS A 168 -8.21 -11.83 -5.01
C CYS A 168 -9.08 -11.64 -3.77
N LYS A 169 -8.44 -11.13 -2.71
CA LYS A 169 -9.11 -10.93 -1.43
C LYS A 169 -10.34 -10.03 -1.52
N ALA A 170 -10.29 -9.00 -2.36
CA ALA A 170 -11.39 -8.08 -2.54
C ALA A 170 -12.62 -8.77 -3.16
N CYS A 171 -12.43 -9.61 -4.18
CA CYS A 171 -13.52 -10.37 -4.80
C CYS A 171 -14.16 -11.34 -3.79
N VAL A 172 -13.36 -12.02 -2.97
CA VAL A 172 -13.87 -12.91 -1.92
C VAL A 172 -14.70 -12.13 -0.89
N LEU A 173 -14.22 -10.98 -0.42
CA LEU A 173 -14.95 -10.15 0.54
C LEU A 173 -16.24 -9.59 -0.05
N LEU A 174 -16.21 -9.13 -1.31
CA LEU A 174 -17.38 -8.58 -1.99
C LEU A 174 -18.47 -9.63 -2.18
N GLU A 175 -18.09 -10.84 -2.56
CA GLU A 175 -19.04 -11.95 -2.66
C GLU A 175 -19.61 -12.36 -1.31
N GLY A 176 -18.78 -12.34 -0.26
CA GLY A 176 -19.24 -12.55 1.12
C GLY A 176 -20.34 -11.58 1.51
N LEU A 177 -20.19 -10.30 1.13
CA LEU A 177 -21.21 -9.27 1.36
C LEU A 177 -22.47 -9.53 0.53
N ASN A 178 -22.34 -9.83 -0.76
CA ASN A 178 -23.49 -10.07 -1.66
C ASN A 178 -24.29 -11.32 -1.27
N LYS A 179 -23.65 -12.36 -0.72
CA LYS A 179 -24.30 -13.60 -0.27
C LYS A 179 -24.79 -13.54 1.18
N GLY A 180 -24.66 -12.41 1.86
CA GLY A 180 -25.05 -12.29 3.28
C GLY A 180 -24.17 -13.07 4.26
N VAL A 181 -22.98 -13.51 3.83
CA VAL A 181 -21.98 -14.22 4.65
C VAL A 181 -20.73 -13.34 4.82
N PRO A 182 -20.79 -12.23 5.57
CA PRO A 182 -19.71 -11.24 5.63
C PRO A 182 -18.41 -11.77 6.25
N ARG A 183 -18.47 -12.88 7.01
CA ARG A 183 -17.28 -13.54 7.56
C ARG A 183 -16.48 -14.31 6.51
N LEU A 184 -16.96 -14.40 5.27
CA LEU A 184 -16.30 -15.07 4.17
C LEU A 184 -14.90 -14.49 3.93
N GLY A 185 -13.86 -15.29 4.22
CA GLY A 185 -12.48 -14.87 4.08
C GLY A 185 -11.91 -14.07 5.27
N ILE A 186 -12.63 -13.88 6.37
CA ILE A 186 -12.06 -13.25 7.56
C ILE A 186 -11.62 -14.35 8.53
N GLY A 187 -10.30 -14.55 8.70
CA GLY A 187 -9.73 -15.56 9.61
C GLY A 187 -8.77 -16.55 8.95
N LYS A 188 -8.24 -17.47 9.77
CA LYS A 188 -7.13 -18.40 9.45
C LYS A 188 -7.55 -19.86 9.17
N THR A 189 -8.78 -20.17 8.82
CA THR A 189 -9.12 -21.55 8.38
C THR A 189 -8.68 -21.75 6.93
N HIS A 190 -7.40 -22.10 6.76
CA HIS A 190 -6.75 -22.36 5.47
C HIS A 190 -7.49 -23.42 4.63
N LYS A 191 -8.15 -24.37 5.31
CA LYS A 191 -8.93 -25.47 4.71
C LYS A 191 -10.26 -25.01 4.11
N GLU A 192 -11.00 -24.18 4.84
CA GLU A 192 -12.29 -23.61 4.37
C GLU A 192 -12.06 -22.60 3.25
N ARG A 193 -11.01 -21.79 3.38
CA ARG A 193 -10.60 -20.83 2.37
C ARG A 193 -10.22 -21.51 1.05
N ARG A 194 -9.44 -22.60 1.09
CA ARG A 194 -9.02 -23.34 -0.10
C ARG A 194 -10.21 -24.00 -0.82
N LYS A 195 -11.10 -24.69 -0.09
CA LYS A 195 -12.33 -25.28 -0.65
C LYS A 195 -13.21 -24.23 -1.35
N MET A 196 -13.23 -23.01 -0.83
CA MET A 196 -13.98 -21.91 -1.41
C MET A 196 -13.26 -21.29 -2.62
N GLU A 197 -11.94 -21.07 -2.55
CA GLU A 197 -11.15 -20.61 -3.69
C GLU A 197 -11.32 -21.55 -4.89
N GLU A 198 -11.34 -22.87 -4.64
CA GLU A 198 -11.65 -23.90 -5.63
C GLU A 198 -13.07 -23.74 -6.19
N LYS A 199 -14.11 -23.66 -5.34
CA LYS A 199 -15.51 -23.43 -5.77
C LYS A 199 -15.69 -22.13 -6.56
N LEU A 200 -15.04 -21.06 -6.16
CA LEU A 200 -15.16 -19.76 -6.79
C LEU A 200 -14.37 -19.66 -8.09
N SER A 201 -13.26 -20.39 -8.20
CA SER A 201 -12.54 -20.55 -9.46
C SER A 201 -13.31 -21.42 -10.47
N ALA A 202 -14.17 -22.32 -9.99
CA ALA A 202 -15.02 -23.19 -10.82
C ALA A 202 -16.29 -22.51 -11.35
N LEU A 203 -16.76 -21.42 -10.72
CA LEU A 203 -17.96 -20.65 -11.13
C LEU A 203 -17.72 -19.73 -12.36
N LYS A 204 -16.85 -20.11 -13.30
CA LYS A 204 -16.63 -19.30 -14.51
C LYS A 204 -17.70 -19.52 -15.58
N VAL A 205 -18.23 -18.39 -16.07
CA VAL A 205 -19.03 -18.13 -17.28
C VAL A 205 -20.53 -18.42 -17.20
N GLU A 206 -21.29 -17.56 -16.53
CA GLU A 206 -22.63 -17.13 -16.99
C GLU A 206 -22.86 -15.69 -16.52
N THR A 207 -22.50 -14.73 -17.37
CA THR A 207 -23.04 -13.34 -17.50
C THR A 207 -22.04 -12.49 -18.28
N ALA A 208 -22.00 -12.73 -19.58
CA ALA A 208 -21.89 -11.66 -20.57
C ALA A 208 -22.84 -12.08 -21.68
N GLY A 209 -24.15 -11.90 -21.39
CA GLY A 209 -25.16 -11.86 -22.42
C GLY A 209 -24.83 -10.68 -23.32
N ASP A 210 -24.59 -11.04 -24.57
CA ASP A 210 -24.53 -10.20 -25.74
C ASP A 210 -25.53 -9.04 -25.63
N ASN A 211 -25.03 -7.81 -25.71
CA ASN A 211 -25.84 -6.66 -26.07
C ASN A 211 -24.96 -5.56 -26.65
N GLY A 212 -24.94 -5.54 -27.98
CA GLY A 212 -25.12 -4.30 -28.70
C GLY A 212 -23.85 -3.49 -28.90
N CYS A 213 -23.03 -3.96 -29.84
CA CYS A 213 -22.35 -3.05 -30.76
C CYS A 213 -23.42 -2.17 -31.42
N CYS A 214 -23.63 -0.96 -30.92
CA CYS A 214 -24.38 0.07 -31.65
C CYS A 214 -23.49 0.57 -32.77
N GLN A 215 -23.58 -0.13 -33.90
CA GLN A 215 -23.23 0.40 -35.21
C GLN A 215 -24.11 1.62 -35.45
N THR A 216 -23.52 2.81 -35.41
CA THR A 216 -24.15 4.02 -35.91
C THR A 216 -24.14 3.96 -37.44
N SER A 217 -25.28 3.67 -38.05
CA SER A 217 -25.53 3.96 -39.46
C SER A 217 -26.01 5.40 -39.62
N ASP A 218 -25.32 6.11 -40.51
CA ASP A 218 -25.78 7.21 -41.36
C ASP A 218 -26.35 8.48 -40.70
N SER A 219 -25.55 9.56 -40.71
CA SER A 219 -25.72 10.66 -41.69
C SER A 219 -24.93 11.92 -41.32
N CYS A 220 -24.35 12.52 -42.37
CA CYS A 220 -24.00 13.95 -42.53
C CYS A 220 -22.61 14.48 -42.11
N CYS A 221 -21.82 14.70 -43.17
CA CYS A 221 -20.93 15.85 -43.46
C CYS A 221 -19.53 15.86 -42.78
N GLY A 222 -18.41 15.95 -43.48
CA GLY A 222 -18.10 16.11 -44.90
C GLY A 222 -16.63 16.56 -45.05
N GLY A 223 -15.94 16.06 -46.09
CA GLY A 223 -14.65 16.55 -46.65
C GLY A 223 -13.42 16.49 -45.74
N SER A 224 -12.24 15.97 -46.11
CA SER A 224 -11.62 15.82 -47.42
C SER A 224 -10.43 14.86 -47.28
N THR A 225 -10.32 13.86 -48.15
CA THR A 225 -9.08 13.12 -48.49
C THR A 225 -8.22 13.98 -49.43
N PRO A 226 -6.95 13.64 -49.82
CA PRO A 226 -6.33 12.31 -49.96
C PRO A 226 -4.86 12.24 -49.42
N ASN A 227 -4.06 11.17 -49.41
CA ASN A 227 -3.78 9.97 -50.22
C ASN A 227 -3.03 8.98 -49.27
N MET A 228 -3.37 7.71 -49.12
CA MET A 228 -2.91 6.54 -49.91
C MET A 228 -1.41 6.52 -50.29
N VAL A 229 -0.65 5.56 -49.74
CA VAL A 229 0.01 4.43 -50.45
C VAL A 229 1.30 3.95 -49.73
N ASN A 230 1.27 2.64 -49.39
CA ASN A 230 2.33 1.61 -49.26
C ASN A 230 3.55 1.78 -48.34
N GLY A 231 3.90 0.66 -47.69
CA GLY A 231 5.32 0.31 -47.50
C GLY A 231 5.69 -0.47 -46.24
N GLN A 232 5.39 -1.78 -46.23
CA GLN A 232 6.23 -2.89 -45.75
C GLN A 232 7.03 -2.79 -44.43
N CYS A 233 6.73 -3.74 -43.54
CA CYS A 233 7.65 -4.29 -42.56
C CYS A 233 8.85 -4.98 -43.24
N ASN A 234 10.05 -4.81 -42.65
CA ASN A 234 11.14 -5.77 -42.44
C ASN A 234 12.28 -4.94 -41.82
N GLY A 235 12.85 -5.25 -40.65
CA GLY A 235 13.64 -6.43 -40.33
C GLY A 235 14.89 -5.92 -39.59
N THR A 236 15.28 -6.62 -38.51
CA THR A 236 16.68 -7.00 -38.16
C THR A 236 17.75 -5.87 -38.19
N GLU A 237 18.52 -5.61 -37.14
CA GLU A 237 19.65 -6.45 -36.74
C GLU A 237 20.21 -5.99 -35.38
N GLN A 238 20.91 -6.92 -34.73
CA GLN A 238 21.74 -6.73 -33.55
C GLN A 238 23.00 -5.92 -33.90
N GLU A 239 23.50 -5.11 -32.98
CA GLU A 239 24.96 -4.92 -32.86
C GLU A 239 25.41 -4.56 -31.45
N LYS A 240 26.65 -4.97 -31.16
CA LYS A 240 27.29 -5.13 -29.85
C LYS A 240 28.21 -3.94 -29.51
N LYS A 241 28.58 -3.89 -28.21
CA LYS A 241 29.92 -3.60 -27.64
C LYS A 241 30.37 -2.15 -27.36
N GLY A 242 31.10 -2.04 -26.25
CA GLY A 242 32.12 -1.02 -25.91
C GLY A 242 31.69 -0.10 -24.76
N ASP A 243 32.05 -0.36 -23.50
CA ASP A 243 33.33 -0.02 -22.83
C ASP A 243 33.66 1.48 -22.81
N GLY A 244 33.91 2.04 -21.62
CA GLY A 244 34.71 3.26 -21.46
C GLY A 244 34.26 4.28 -20.40
N ASP A 245 35.00 4.29 -19.29
CA ASP A 245 35.50 5.47 -18.57
C ASP A 245 34.71 6.12 -17.40
N THR A 246 35.26 5.86 -16.19
CA THR A 246 35.82 6.81 -15.20
C THR A 246 35.29 8.27 -15.19
N CYS A 247 34.94 8.91 -14.08
CA CYS A 247 35.84 9.31 -12.98
C CYS A 247 35.12 10.29 -11.99
N ILE A 248 35.56 10.34 -10.71
CA ILE A 248 35.66 11.53 -9.80
C ILE A 248 34.30 12.05 -9.19
N ASN A 249 34.09 12.32 -7.89
CA ASN A 249 34.94 12.63 -6.73
C ASN A 249 34.26 12.35 -5.37
N SER A 250 35.10 12.27 -4.35
CA SER A 250 34.87 12.11 -2.92
C SER A 250 34.40 13.39 -2.18
N THR A 251 34.17 13.21 -0.88
CA THR A 251 34.15 14.19 0.24
C THR A 251 32.94 15.10 0.40
N ILE A 252 32.14 14.87 1.45
CA ILE A 252 31.84 15.81 2.56
C ILE A 252 31.38 14.96 3.76
N ASP A 253 32.26 14.89 4.76
CA ASP A 253 31.99 14.50 6.14
C ASP A 253 32.18 15.77 7.00
N ALA A 254 31.62 15.76 8.20
CA ALA A 254 31.74 16.76 9.29
C ALA A 254 30.72 17.91 9.30
N ASP A 255 29.65 17.72 10.11
CA ASP A 255 29.14 18.74 11.05
C ASP A 255 27.93 18.17 11.84
N ARG A 256 28.19 17.25 12.79
CA ARG A 256 27.13 16.65 13.64
C ARG A 256 27.38 16.73 15.14
N HIS A 257 28.31 17.57 15.59
CA HIS A 257 28.62 17.76 17.01
C HIS A 257 28.52 19.24 17.41
N SER A 258 27.30 19.77 17.62
CA SER A 258 27.14 21.04 18.35
C SER A 258 25.74 21.34 18.94
N LEU A 259 24.68 20.62 18.58
CA LEU A 259 23.30 21.04 18.93
C LEU A 259 22.69 20.40 20.20
N ALA A 260 23.47 19.78 21.07
CA ALA A 260 22.96 18.95 22.17
C ALA A 260 22.58 19.69 23.48
N HIS A 261 22.65 21.02 23.58
CA HIS A 261 22.48 21.71 24.87
C HIS A 261 21.36 22.74 25.02
N SER A 262 20.47 22.91 24.04
CA SER A 262 19.37 23.90 24.13
C SER A 262 17.95 23.31 24.30
N HIS A 263 17.80 21.98 24.29
CA HIS A 263 16.47 21.34 24.23
C HIS A 263 15.77 21.08 25.58
N THR A 264 16.40 21.35 26.72
CA THR A 264 15.83 21.03 28.05
C THR A 264 14.84 22.06 28.59
N HIS A 265 14.78 23.28 28.02
CA HIS A 265 13.91 24.34 28.55
C HIS A 265 12.56 24.54 27.83
N LEU A 266 12.38 24.05 26.60
CA LEU A 266 11.12 24.22 25.85
C LEU A 266 10.06 23.15 26.12
N SER A 267 10.46 21.98 26.61
CA SER A 267 9.54 20.83 26.78
C SER A 267 8.54 21.01 27.93
N ASN A 268 8.80 21.89 28.90
CA ASN A 268 7.94 22.08 30.06
C ASN A 268 6.82 23.11 29.86
N THR A 269 6.89 23.96 28.83
CA THR A 269 5.86 25.00 28.60
C THR A 269 4.72 24.50 27.70
N ILE A 270 4.96 23.47 26.87
CA ILE A 270 3.95 22.96 25.91
C ILE A 270 2.93 22.04 26.60
N ASN A 271 3.31 21.33 27.67
CA ASN A 271 2.41 20.40 28.37
C ASN A 271 1.35 21.09 29.26
N GLN A 272 1.37 22.42 29.39
CA GLN A 272 0.42 23.15 30.24
C GLN A 272 -0.75 23.80 29.48
N GLN A 273 -0.75 23.75 28.14
CA GLN A 273 -1.81 24.35 27.30
C GLN A 273 -2.75 23.35 26.61
N VAL A 274 -2.62 22.04 26.88
CA VAL A 274 -3.49 20.99 26.29
C VAL A 274 -4.62 20.56 27.25
N SER A 275 -4.83 21.29 28.34
CA SER A 275 -5.83 20.97 29.37
C SER A 275 -6.87 22.07 29.57
N LEU A 276 -7.34 22.71 28.49
CA LEU A 276 -8.55 23.54 28.44
C LEU A 276 -9.27 23.36 27.11
#